data_AF-A0A9X1NH34-F1
#
_entry.id   AF-A0A9X1NH34-F1
#
_cell.length_a   1.000
_cell.length_b   1.000
_cell.length_c   1.000
_cell.angle_alpha   90.00
_cell.angle_beta   90.00
_cell.angle_gamma   90.00
#
_symmetry.space_group_name_H-M   'P 1'
#
loop_
_entity.id
_entity.type
_entity.pdbx_description
1 polymer ?
#
loop_
_entity_poly.entity_id
_entity_poly.type
_entity_poly.pdbx_seq_one_letter_code
_entity_poly.pdbx_strand_id
1 'polypeptide(L)'
;MGGAKVMREQVEHLLDLMTLPNVTLQVMPFRFGGHVGEGGAFTILRFPEPELPDTVYVEHLTSAHYLDKPDHVERYAQTMERLTVDSQPPDMTRRTLQKILAQA
;
A
#
# COMPACT_ATOMS: atom_id res chain seq x y z
N MET A 1 -8.58 11.50 -19.87
CA MET A 1 -8.71 11.51 -18.39
C MET A 1 -7.31 11.29 -17.82
N GLY A 2 -6.85 12.12 -16.87
CA GLY A 2 -5.50 12.00 -16.26
C GLY A 2 -4.35 12.75 -16.95
N GLY A 3 -4.56 13.99 -17.43
CA GLY A 3 -3.47 14.79 -18.04
C GLY A 3 -2.37 15.22 -17.05
N ALA A 4 -1.29 15.82 -17.55
CA ALA A 4 -0.11 16.20 -16.75
C ALA A 4 -0.44 17.05 -15.49
N LYS A 5 -1.40 17.97 -15.59
CA LYS A 5 -1.88 18.75 -14.44
C LYS A 5 -2.46 17.87 -13.34
N VAL A 6 -3.29 16.90 -13.70
CA VAL A 6 -3.92 15.97 -12.75
C VAL A 6 -2.87 15.07 -12.11
N MET A 7 -1.90 14.55 -12.89
CA MET A 7 -0.81 13.74 -12.35
C MET A 7 0.06 14.50 -11.34
N ARG A 8 0.33 15.78 -11.62
CA ARG A 8 1.03 16.67 -10.69
C ARG A 8 0.28 16.81 -9.37
N GLU A 9 -1.00 17.18 -9.41
CA GLU A 9 -1.84 17.33 -8.22
C GLU A 9 -1.93 16.01 -7.41
N GLN A 10 -1.98 14.86 -8.08
CA GLN A 10 -1.98 13.55 -7.41
C GLN A 10 -0.65 13.27 -6.69
N VAL A 11 0.48 13.57 -7.31
CA VAL A 11 1.80 13.34 -6.71
C VAL A 11 2.05 14.31 -5.55
N GLU A 12 1.63 15.57 -5.67
CA GLU A 12 1.65 16.54 -4.57
C GLU A 12 0.83 16.02 -3.38
N HIS A 13 -0.38 15.54 -3.62
CA HIS A 13 -1.21 14.96 -2.56
C HIS A 13 -0.55 13.76 -1.86
N LEU A 14 0.11 12.87 -2.62
CA LEU A 14 0.86 11.75 -2.03
C LEU A 14 2.03 12.23 -1.16
N LEU A 15 2.75 13.27 -1.58
CA LEU A 15 3.82 13.87 -0.79
C LEU A 15 3.30 14.49 0.51
N ASP A 16 2.14 15.15 0.46
CA ASP A 16 1.48 15.72 1.65
C ASP A 16 1.08 14.62 2.63
N LEU A 17 0.50 13.52 2.15
CA LEU A 17 0.15 12.37 2.99
C LEU A 17 1.36 11.76 3.70
N MET A 18 2.54 11.75 3.06
CA MET A 18 3.80 11.29 3.68
C MET A 18 4.33 12.20 4.80
N THR A 19 3.66 13.32 5.10
CA THR A 19 3.99 14.17 6.27
C THR A 19 3.20 13.79 7.52
N LEU A 20 2.14 12.99 7.37
CA LEU A 20 1.30 12.56 8.48
C LEU A 20 2.03 11.48 9.31
N PRO A 21 2.01 11.56 10.65
CA PRO A 21 2.77 10.65 11.52
C PRO A 21 2.29 9.19 11.46
N ASN A 22 1.06 8.97 10.99
CA ASN A 22 0.40 7.68 10.89
C ASN A 22 0.35 7.11 9.46
N VAL A 23 1.03 7.74 8.50
CA VAL A 23 1.05 7.31 7.09
C VAL A 23 2.47 6.96 6.68
N THR A 24 2.65 5.71 6.21
CA THR A 24 3.87 5.27 5.54
C THR A 24 3.52 4.93 4.10
N LEU A 25 4.15 5.60 3.14
CA LEU A 25 4.00 5.32 1.73
C LEU A 25 5.28 4.71 1.18
N GLN A 26 5.15 3.58 0.49
CA GLN A 26 6.23 2.92 -0.21
C GLN A 26 5.84 2.62 -1.64
N VAL A 27 6.79 2.75 -2.56
CA VAL A 27 6.61 2.42 -3.97
C VAL A 27 7.45 1.21 -4.32
N MET A 28 6.80 0.20 -4.90
CA MET A 28 7.46 -1.00 -5.41
C MET A 28 7.96 -0.78 -6.85
N PRO A 29 9.27 -0.93 -7.12
CA PRO A 29 9.79 -0.79 -8.47
C PRO A 29 9.39 -1.95 -9.39
N PHE A 30 9.03 -1.64 -10.64
CA PHE A 30 8.64 -2.62 -11.66
C PHE A 30 9.64 -3.76 -11.91
N ARG A 31 10.93 -3.54 -11.63
CA ARG A 31 12.00 -4.53 -11.85
C ARG A 31 11.90 -5.77 -10.97
N PHE A 32 11.15 -5.71 -9.86
CA PHE A 32 11.02 -6.85 -8.94
C PHE A 32 9.94 -7.87 -9.40
N GLY A 33 9.62 -7.90 -10.71
CA GLY A 33 8.41 -8.46 -11.31
C GLY A 33 7.91 -9.83 -10.78
N GLY A 34 6.60 -10.07 -10.91
CA GLY A 34 5.90 -11.22 -10.34
C GLY A 34 5.64 -11.02 -8.85
N HIS A 35 5.12 -9.85 -8.46
CA HIS A 35 5.05 -9.46 -7.07
C HIS A 35 3.99 -10.27 -6.33
N VAL A 36 4.25 -10.56 -5.07
CA VAL A 36 3.34 -11.22 -4.10
C VAL A 36 1.94 -10.55 -4.01
N GLY A 37 1.74 -9.39 -4.64
CA GLY A 37 0.46 -8.72 -4.89
C GLY A 37 -0.32 -9.18 -6.14
N GLU A 38 0.09 -10.24 -6.85
CA GLU A 38 -0.73 -10.86 -7.92
C GLU A 38 -2.12 -11.30 -7.42
N GLY A 39 -2.25 -11.54 -6.11
CA GLY A 39 -3.54 -11.80 -5.45
C GLY A 39 -4.48 -10.59 -5.34
N GLY A 40 -4.05 -9.40 -5.79
CA GLY A 40 -4.82 -8.16 -5.74
C GLY A 40 -4.54 -7.32 -4.48
N ALA A 41 -5.20 -6.16 -4.41
CA ALA A 41 -5.09 -5.28 -3.26
C ALA A 41 -5.81 -5.89 -2.05
N PHE A 42 -5.22 -5.71 -0.87
CA PHE A 42 -5.82 -6.11 0.40
C PHE A 42 -5.46 -5.10 1.50
N THR A 43 -6.23 -5.09 2.57
CA THR A 43 -5.99 -4.28 3.77
C THR A 43 -5.99 -5.18 4.99
N ILE A 44 -5.02 -5.00 5.89
CA ILE A 44 -5.00 -5.66 7.21
C ILE A 44 -5.48 -4.66 8.25
N LEU A 45 -6.58 -4.97 8.90
CA LEU A 45 -7.14 -4.21 10.01
C LEU A 45 -6.67 -4.84 11.31
N ARG A 46 -6.00 -4.06 12.15
CA ARG A 46 -5.59 -4.46 13.50
C ARG A 46 -6.29 -3.59 14.52
N PHE A 47 -6.80 -4.21 15.58
CA PHE A 47 -7.59 -3.53 16.61
C PHE A 47 -6.82 -3.54 17.94
N PRO A 48 -6.86 -2.45 18.73
CA PRO A 48 -6.25 -2.43 20.05
C PRO A 48 -7.02 -3.29 21.07
N GLU A 49 -8.31 -3.54 20.83
CA GLU A 49 -9.17 -4.39 21.65
C GLU A 49 -8.80 -5.88 21.48
N PRO A 50 -8.38 -6.60 22.54
CA PRO A 50 -7.97 -8.01 22.45
C PRO A 50 -9.08 -8.97 21.99
N GLU A 51 -10.34 -8.60 22.19
CA GLU A 51 -11.52 -9.36 21.76
C GLU A 51 -11.81 -9.25 20.25
N LEU A 52 -11.22 -8.26 19.57
CA LEU A 52 -11.40 -8.08 18.14
C LEU A 52 -10.25 -8.76 17.37
N PRO A 53 -10.56 -9.71 16.47
CA PRO A 53 -9.52 -10.36 15.68
C PRO A 53 -8.97 -9.41 14.62
N ASP A 54 -7.66 -9.48 14.39
CA ASP A 54 -7.06 -8.94 13.16
C ASP A 54 -7.84 -9.48 11.95
N THR A 55 -8.19 -8.59 11.02
CA THR A 55 -9.06 -8.92 9.89
C THR A 55 -8.43 -8.47 8.58
N VAL A 56 -8.35 -9.37 7.61
CA VAL A 56 -7.98 -9.03 6.24
C VAL A 56 -9.23 -8.68 5.45
N TYR A 57 -9.23 -7.51 4.82
CA TYR A 57 -10.22 -7.06 3.87
C TYR A 57 -9.68 -7.20 2.44
N VAL A 58 -10.40 -7.95 1.61
CA VAL A 58 -10.11 -8.10 0.18
C VAL A 58 -11.32 -7.59 -0.61
N GLU A 59 -11.12 -6.52 -1.37
CA GLU A 59 -12.16 -5.89 -2.18
C GLU A 59 -12.29 -6.56 -3.55
N HIS A 60 -13.53 -6.79 -3.98
CA HIS A 60 -13.88 -7.22 -5.33
C HIS A 60 -14.87 -6.21 -5.93
N LEU A 61 -15.07 -6.28 -7.25
CA LEU A 61 -15.90 -5.32 -8.00
C LEU A 61 -17.31 -5.11 -7.43
N THR A 62 -17.90 -6.15 -6.83
CA THR A 62 -19.28 -6.11 -6.30
C THR A 62 -19.41 -6.71 -4.89
N SER A 63 -18.29 -7.07 -4.26
CA SER A 63 -18.28 -7.77 -2.98
C SER A 63 -16.97 -7.53 -2.23
N ALA A 64 -16.89 -8.01 -1.00
CA ALA A 64 -15.64 -8.07 -0.28
C ALA A 64 -15.59 -9.34 0.57
N HIS A 65 -14.37 -9.82 0.81
CA HIS A 65 -14.09 -10.92 1.73
C HIS A 65 -13.41 -10.36 2.98
N TYR A 66 -13.95 -10.73 4.14
CA TYR A 66 -13.37 -10.46 5.45
C TYR A 66 -12.83 -11.79 5.99
N LEU A 67 -11.52 -11.85 6.25
CA LEU A 67 -10.85 -13.04 6.74
C LEU A 67 -10.26 -12.76 8.12
N ASP A 68 -10.75 -13.45 9.14
CA ASP A 68 -10.37 -13.30 10.55
C ASP A 68 -9.73 -14.58 11.13
N LYS A 69 -9.66 -15.66 10.34
CA LYS A 69 -8.99 -16.90 10.75
C LYS A 69 -7.48 -16.64 10.91
N PRO A 70 -6.86 -17.03 12.04
CA PRO A 70 -5.45 -16.75 12.32
C PRO A 70 -4.50 -17.16 11.19
N ASP A 71 -4.64 -18.36 10.62
CA ASP A 71 -3.77 -18.84 9.54
C ASP A 71 -3.89 -18.02 8.25
N HIS A 72 -5.07 -17.45 7.98
CA HIS A 72 -5.27 -16.56 6.83
C HIS A 72 -4.59 -15.22 7.08
N VAL A 73 -4.87 -14.60 8.23
CA VAL A 73 -4.31 -13.31 8.63
C VAL A 73 -2.78 -13.37 8.62
N GLU A 74 -2.20 -14.42 9.19
CA GLU A 74 -0.75 -14.63 9.23
C GLU A 74 -0.14 -14.68 7.82
N ARG A 75 -0.78 -15.38 6.89
CA ARG A 75 -0.30 -15.47 5.49
C ARG A 75 -0.32 -14.11 4.78
N TYR A 76 -1.34 -13.29 5.03
CA TYR A 76 -1.40 -11.92 4.50
C TYR A 76 -0.40 -10.99 5.19
N ALA A 77 -0.14 -11.16 6.48
CA ALA A 77 0.87 -10.41 7.21
C ALA A 77 2.28 -10.68 6.64
N GLN A 78 2.63 -11.96 6.41
CA GLN A 78 3.89 -12.34 5.75
C GLN A 78 4.00 -11.78 4.33
N THR A 79 2.87 -11.70 3.62
CA THR A 79 2.82 -11.08 2.28
C THR A 79 3.08 -9.58 2.37
N MET A 80 2.45 -8.88 3.31
CA MET A 80 2.67 -7.44 3.55
C MET A 80 4.14 -7.16 3.92
N GLU A 81 4.76 -8.01 4.76
CA GLU A 81 6.17 -7.88 5.12
C GLU A 81 7.08 -8.00 3.89
N ARG A 82 6.85 -9.00 3.04
CA ARG A 82 7.60 -9.15 1.78
C ARG A 82 7.43 -7.93 0.86
N LEU A 83 6.20 -7.46 0.68
CA LEU A 83 5.92 -6.25 -0.11
C LEU A 83 6.66 -5.02 0.46
N THR A 84 6.72 -4.90 1.79
CA THR A 84 7.44 -3.81 2.48
C THR A 84 8.95 -3.88 2.21
N VAL A 85 9.54 -5.09 2.25
CA VAL A 85 10.97 -5.33 2.02
C VAL A 85 11.36 -5.10 0.56
N ASP A 86 10.52 -5.55 -0.39
CA ASP A 86 10.78 -5.42 -1.83
C ASP A 86 10.50 -3.99 -2.34
N SER A 87 9.70 -3.21 -1.60
CA SER A 87 9.41 -1.82 -1.91
C SER A 87 10.55 -0.89 -1.51
N GLN A 88 10.58 0.31 -2.13
CA GLN A 88 11.53 1.34 -1.70
C GLN A 88 11.23 1.78 -0.27
N PRO A 89 12.27 2.01 0.56
CA PRO A 89 12.11 2.70 1.84
C PRO A 89 11.36 4.03 1.69
N PRO A 90 10.67 4.53 2.72
CA PRO A 90 9.81 5.72 2.61
C PRO A 90 10.55 6.98 2.12
N ASP A 91 11.79 7.19 2.55
CA ASP A 91 12.63 8.30 2.10
C ASP A 91 12.99 8.22 0.60
N MET A 92 13.26 7.00 0.11
CA MET A 92 13.50 6.74 -1.31
C MET A 92 12.24 6.87 -2.14
N THR A 93 11.09 6.46 -1.60
CA THR A 93 9.77 6.69 -2.21
C THR A 93 9.50 8.18 -2.38
N ARG A 94 9.75 9.00 -1.35
CA ARG A 94 9.61 10.46 -1.43
C ARG A 94 10.47 11.05 -2.55
N ARG A 95 11.73 10.63 -2.66
CA ARG A 95 12.63 11.06 -3.75
C ARG A 95 12.12 10.65 -5.12
N THR A 96 11.55 9.45 -5.26
CA THR A 96 10.95 8.99 -6.51
C THR A 96 9.76 9.87 -6.90
N LEU A 97 8.85 10.17 -5.96
CA LEU A 97 7.71 11.05 -6.21
C LEU A 97 8.13 12.47 -6.58
N GLN A 98 9.14 13.05 -5.90
CA GLN A 98 9.68 14.37 -6.26
C GLN A 98 10.28 14.40 -7.67
N LYS A 99 10.93 13.32 -8.12
CA LYS A 99 11.44 13.21 -9.49
C LYS A 99 10.32 13.14 -10.52
N ILE A 100 9.23 12.44 -10.22
CA ILE A 100 8.03 12.38 -11.09
C ILE A 100 7.40 13.77 -11.17
N LEU A 101 7.27 14.46 -10.03
CA LEU A 101 6.69 15.80 -9.96
C LEU A 101 7.47 16.83 -10.81
N ALA A 102 8.80 16.74 -10.81
CA ALA A 102 9.66 17.61 -11.60
C ALA A 102 9.58 17.36 -13.13
N GLN A 103 9.00 16.23 -13.55
CA GLN A 103 8.85 15.85 -14.96
C GLN A 103 7.42 15.99 -15.48
N ALA A 104 6.43 16.10 -14.58
CA ALA A 104 5.03 16.40 -14.92
C ALA A 104 4.88 17.87 -15.34
#